data_AF-A0A7J2U291-F1
#
_entry.id   AF-A0A7J2U291-F1
#
_cell.length_a   1.000
_cell.length_b   1.000
_cell.length_c   1.000
_cell.angle_alpha   90.00
_cell.angle_beta   90.00
_cell.angle_gamma   90.00
#
_symmetry.space_group_name_H-M   'P 1'
#
loop_
_entity.id
_entity.type
_entity.pdbx_description
1 polymer ?
#
loop_
_entity_poly.entity_id
_entity_poly.type
_entity_poly.pdbx_seq_one_letter_code
_entity_poly.pdbx_strand_id
1 'polypeptide(L)'
;MKSPNAQTEAICIKGNDCCISVVDVSKLLDIISKISHVIKLYTSSKDLIVPIAKDIEMARNSAFKLHSSLEVFIKTAINISGERSVEESFIYTMVNILNRLIEVRNRLSRILDSVERSSDSARITILEGIAWLDSVLLRFSLIALAFASKVKKWSRESAGAFSSAIASAIFASLLDLSNNASTIELLRKCMQSQ
;
A
#
# COMPACT_ATOMS: atom_id res chain seq x y z
N MET A 1 29.24 25.89 1.19
CA MET A 1 28.83 24.75 0.34
C MET A 1 27.54 24.17 0.93
N LYS A 2 26.40 24.31 0.24
CA LYS A 2 25.13 23.72 0.68
C LYS A 2 25.14 22.24 0.30
N SER A 3 24.96 21.37 1.29
CA SER A 3 24.68 19.95 1.08
C SER A 3 23.44 19.81 0.17
N PRO A 4 23.43 18.90 -0.82
CA PRO A 4 22.23 18.67 -1.60
C PRO A 4 21.16 18.12 -0.66
N ASN A 5 20.09 18.90 -0.45
CA ASN A 5 18.91 18.43 0.27
C ASN A 5 18.45 17.13 -0.40
N ALA A 6 18.54 16.02 0.34
CA ALA A 6 17.80 14.81 0.03
C ALA A 6 16.31 15.20 0.06
N GLN A 7 15.78 15.59 -1.10
CA GLN A 7 14.35 15.70 -1.29
C GLN A 7 13.78 14.33 -0.98
N THR A 8 13.01 14.25 0.10
CA THR A 8 12.22 13.07 0.43
C THR A 8 11.37 12.75 -0.80
N GLU A 9 11.67 11.66 -1.51
CA GLU A 9 10.94 11.21 -2.70
C GLU A 9 9.52 10.80 -2.26
N ALA A 10 8.63 11.77 -2.18
CA ALA A 10 7.25 11.60 -1.79
C ALA A 10 6.34 12.38 -2.74
N ILE A 11 5.17 11.83 -3.00
CA ILE A 11 4.09 12.49 -3.74
C ILE A 11 2.93 12.72 -2.80
N CYS A 12 2.43 13.96 -2.78
CA CYS A 12 1.34 14.39 -1.92
C CYS A 12 0.20 14.97 -2.73
N ILE A 13 -1.02 14.84 -2.23
CA ILE A 13 -2.14 15.65 -2.71
C ILE A 13 -1.89 17.09 -2.27
N LYS A 14 -1.92 18.03 -3.23
CA LYS A 14 -1.61 19.45 -2.98
C LYS A 14 -2.50 20.00 -1.86
N GLY A 15 -1.88 20.59 -0.82
CA GLY A 15 -2.59 21.17 0.32
C GLY A 15 -2.86 20.20 1.48
N ASN A 16 -2.40 18.94 1.41
CA ASN A 16 -2.67 17.91 2.42
C ASN A 16 -1.42 17.16 2.88
N ASP A 17 -1.48 16.64 4.12
CA ASP A 17 -0.53 15.65 4.66
C ASP A 17 -0.69 14.23 4.05
N CYS A 18 -1.48 14.12 2.97
CA CYS A 18 -1.77 12.87 2.29
C CYS A 18 -0.66 12.53 1.30
N CYS A 19 0.42 11.96 1.83
CA CYS A 19 1.64 11.67 1.08
C CYS A 19 1.96 10.18 1.03
N ILE A 20 2.56 9.75 -0.07
CA ILE A 20 3.23 8.46 -0.18
C ILE A 20 4.66 8.64 -0.60
N SER A 21 5.52 7.87 0.03
CA SER A 21 6.95 7.86 -0.17
C SER A 21 7.46 6.44 -0.35
N VAL A 22 8.66 6.30 -0.90
CA VAL A 22 9.38 5.02 -0.97
C VAL A 22 9.59 4.42 0.43
N VAL A 23 9.73 5.28 1.44
CA VAL A 23 9.88 4.90 2.86
C VAL A 23 8.68 4.09 3.36
N ASP A 24 7.47 4.35 2.85
CA ASP A 24 6.28 3.58 3.24
C ASP A 24 6.42 2.09 2.86
N VAL A 25 7.12 1.79 1.76
CA VAL A 25 7.40 0.41 1.31
C VAL A 25 8.59 -0.19 2.05
N SER A 26 9.62 0.60 2.38
CA SER A 26 10.71 0.12 3.25
C SER A 26 10.17 -0.34 4.60
N LYS A 27 9.27 0.45 5.21
CA LYS A 27 8.57 0.07 6.45
C LYS A 27 7.76 -1.22 6.30
N LEU A 28 7.11 -1.43 5.15
CA LEU A 28 6.39 -2.68 4.86
C LEU A 28 7.33 -3.89 4.83
N LEU A 29 8.51 -3.76 4.21
CA LEU A 29 9.53 -4.81 4.20
C LEU A 29 10.05 -5.12 5.62
N ASP A 30 10.21 -4.10 6.46
CA ASP A 30 10.59 -4.28 7.87
C ASP A 30 9.50 -5.02 8.66
N ILE A 31 8.23 -4.65 8.46
CA ILE A 31 7.07 -5.32 9.07
C ILE A 31 7.03 -6.80 8.66
N ILE A 32 7.15 -7.10 7.37
CA ILE A 32 7.17 -8.49 6.86
C ILE A 32 8.34 -9.26 7.48
N SER A 33 9.50 -8.62 7.64
CA SER A 33 10.68 -9.24 8.26
C SER A 33 10.46 -9.53 9.75
N LYS A 34 9.83 -8.61 10.49
CA LYS A 34 9.42 -8.81 11.89
C LYS A 34 8.42 -9.95 12.00
N ILE A 35 7.38 -9.98 11.18
CA ILE A 35 6.39 -11.05 11.12
C ILE A 35 7.07 -12.40 10.88
N SER A 36 8.00 -12.48 9.93
CA SER A 36 8.80 -13.68 9.67
C SER A 36 9.60 -14.15 10.89
N HIS A 37 10.25 -13.22 11.59
CA HIS A 37 11.02 -13.55 12.78
C HIS A 37 10.12 -14.07 13.90
N VAL A 38 9.02 -13.39 14.19
CA VAL A 38 8.09 -13.77 15.25
C VAL A 38 7.48 -15.14 14.95
N ILE A 39 7.05 -15.41 13.72
CA ILE A 39 6.49 -16.72 13.34
C ILE A 39 7.50 -17.86 13.50
N LYS A 40 8.79 -17.63 13.19
CA LYS A 40 9.85 -18.63 13.43
C LYS A 40 10.05 -18.95 14.91
N LEU A 41 9.80 -17.99 15.79
CA LEU A 41 9.95 -18.17 17.24
C LEU A 41 8.76 -18.89 17.88
N TYR A 42 7.54 -18.67 17.37
CA TYR A 42 6.31 -19.12 18.04
C TYR A 42 5.60 -20.30 17.38
N THR A 43 5.96 -20.66 16.14
CA THR A 43 5.32 -21.80 15.47
C THR A 43 6.20 -23.03 15.60
N SER A 44 5.83 -23.95 16.48
CA SER A 44 6.47 -25.28 16.62
C SER A 44 5.83 -26.35 15.72
N SER A 45 4.66 -26.06 15.14
CA SER A 45 3.90 -26.99 14.30
C SER A 45 4.38 -26.95 12.84
N LYS A 46 5.08 -28.01 12.39
CA LYS A 46 5.60 -28.12 11.02
C LYS A 46 4.52 -27.95 9.94
N ASP A 47 3.29 -28.39 10.20
CA ASP A 47 2.19 -28.35 9.23
C ASP A 47 1.66 -26.92 8.98
N LEU A 48 1.79 -26.03 9.96
CA LEU A 48 1.42 -24.60 9.82
C LEU A 48 2.57 -23.75 9.28
N ILE A 49 3.82 -24.14 9.53
CA ILE A 49 5.01 -23.36 9.15
C ILE A 49 5.15 -23.22 7.64
N VAL A 50 4.93 -24.30 6.88
CA VAL A 50 5.13 -24.30 5.42
C VAL A 50 4.21 -23.33 4.67
N PRO A 51 2.87 -23.36 4.85
CA PRO A 51 1.98 -22.43 4.16
C PRO A 51 2.23 -20.97 4.59
N ILE A 52 2.48 -20.73 5.88
CA ILE A 52 2.77 -19.39 6.39
C ILE A 52 4.09 -18.86 5.82
N ALA A 53 5.16 -19.67 5.81
CA ALA A 53 6.44 -19.28 5.25
C ALA A 53 6.34 -18.90 3.77
N LYS A 54 5.54 -19.64 3.00
CA LYS A 54 5.24 -19.33 1.60
C LYS A 54 4.50 -17.99 1.46
N ASP A 55 3.46 -17.74 2.26
CA ASP A 55 2.74 -16.47 2.22
C ASP A 55 3.63 -15.28 2.60
N ILE A 56 4.55 -15.44 3.55
CA ILE A 56 5.55 -14.43 3.93
C ILE A 56 6.52 -14.17 2.78
N GLU A 57 7.04 -15.21 2.14
CA GLU A 57 7.94 -15.06 0.99
C GLU A 57 7.24 -14.35 -0.18
N MET A 58 5.99 -14.72 -0.46
CA MET A 58 5.18 -14.06 -1.48
C MET A 58 4.90 -12.59 -1.13
N ALA A 59 4.56 -12.28 0.13
CA ALA A 59 4.39 -10.91 0.60
C ALA A 59 5.67 -10.09 0.42
N ARG A 60 6.83 -10.67 0.78
CA ARG A 60 8.14 -10.03 0.62
C ARG A 60 8.47 -9.75 -0.84
N ASN A 61 8.25 -10.73 -1.72
CA ASN A 61 8.49 -10.58 -3.16
C ASN A 61 7.59 -9.50 -3.78
N SER A 62 6.31 -9.44 -3.38
CA SER A 62 5.39 -8.39 -3.84
C SER A 62 5.79 -7.01 -3.29
N ALA A 63 6.25 -6.91 -2.04
CA ALA A 63 6.76 -5.67 -1.45
C ALA A 63 8.04 -5.17 -2.15
N PHE A 64 8.96 -6.06 -2.55
CA PHE A 64 10.13 -5.67 -3.34
C PHE A 64 9.76 -5.11 -4.71
N LYS A 65 8.85 -5.78 -5.43
CA LYS A 65 8.35 -5.28 -6.73
C LYS A 65 7.63 -3.94 -6.59
N LEU A 66 6.86 -3.79 -5.50
CA LEU A 66 6.18 -2.56 -5.15
C LEU A 66 7.19 -1.42 -4.92
N HIS A 67 8.32 -1.68 -4.26
CA HIS A 67 9.35 -0.67 -4.01
C HIS A 67 9.86 -0.04 -5.30
N SER A 68 10.33 -0.87 -6.24
CA SER A 68 10.82 -0.39 -7.54
C SER A 68 9.72 0.29 -8.36
N SER A 69 8.49 -0.24 -8.33
CA SER A 69 7.35 0.36 -9.04
C SER A 69 7.00 1.73 -8.47
N LEU A 70 7.08 1.89 -7.14
CA LEU A 70 6.75 3.13 -6.45
C LEU A 70 7.83 4.19 -6.66
N GLU A 71 9.11 3.82 -6.68
CA GLU A 71 10.20 4.74 -7.03
C GLU A 71 10.01 5.34 -8.43
N VAL A 72 9.72 4.49 -9.42
CA VAL A 72 9.45 4.94 -10.80
C VAL A 72 8.19 5.80 -10.86
N PHE A 73 7.13 5.38 -10.16
CA PHE A 73 5.88 6.14 -10.07
C PHE A 73 6.12 7.52 -9.47
N ILE A 74 6.80 7.64 -8.33
CA ILE A 74 7.03 8.93 -7.65
C ILE A 74 7.83 9.87 -8.53
N LYS A 75 8.92 9.40 -9.15
CA LYS A 75 9.72 10.21 -10.08
C LYS A 75 8.88 10.72 -11.25
N THR A 76 8.06 9.85 -11.83
CA THR A 76 7.16 10.21 -12.93
C THR A 76 6.06 11.17 -12.47
N ALA A 77 5.46 10.91 -11.30
CA ALA A 77 4.41 11.71 -10.68
C ALA A 77 4.88 13.14 -10.41
N ILE A 78 6.11 13.32 -9.90
CA ILE A 78 6.71 14.63 -9.65
C ILE A 78 6.84 15.39 -10.97
N ASN A 79 7.36 14.75 -12.02
CA ASN A 79 7.54 15.38 -13.33
C ASN A 79 6.22 15.85 -13.94
N ILE A 80 5.15 15.05 -13.82
CA ILE A 80 3.84 15.37 -14.41
C ILE A 80 2.88 16.08 -13.45
N SER A 81 3.28 16.34 -12.19
CA SER A 81 2.40 16.92 -11.16
C SER A 81 1.86 18.30 -11.54
N GLY A 82 2.63 19.07 -12.31
CA GLY A 82 2.27 20.37 -12.88
C GLY A 82 1.63 20.32 -14.26
N GLU A 83 1.48 19.14 -14.87
CA GLU A 83 0.89 19.00 -16.19
C GLU A 83 -0.63 19.04 -16.15
N ARG A 84 -1.22 19.51 -17.25
CA ARG A 84 -2.68 19.59 -17.45
C ARG A 84 -3.28 18.26 -17.89
N SER A 85 -2.47 17.31 -18.33
CA SER A 85 -2.96 15.99 -18.75
C SER A 85 -1.98 14.90 -18.43
N VAL A 86 -2.53 13.77 -18.03
CA VAL A 86 -1.79 12.55 -17.67
C VAL A 86 -2.07 11.48 -18.72
N GLU A 87 -1.03 10.74 -19.10
CA GLU A 87 -1.17 9.61 -20.02
C GLU A 87 -1.81 8.40 -19.35
N GLU A 88 -2.54 7.61 -20.16
CA GLU A 88 -3.17 6.36 -19.72
C GLU A 88 -2.15 5.31 -19.23
N SER A 89 -0.93 5.31 -19.79
CA SER A 89 0.20 4.47 -19.37
C SER A 89 0.54 4.65 -17.88
N PHE A 90 0.42 5.88 -17.38
CA PHE A 90 0.67 6.21 -15.98
C PHE A 90 -0.41 5.64 -15.06
N ILE A 91 -1.66 5.55 -15.54
CA ILE A 91 -2.75 4.91 -14.80
C ILE A 91 -2.50 3.42 -14.61
N TYR A 92 -2.01 2.72 -15.64
CA TYR A 92 -1.66 1.31 -15.49
C TYR A 92 -0.59 1.08 -14.41
N THR A 93 0.35 2.02 -14.27
CA THR A 93 1.33 1.99 -13.18
C THR A 93 0.65 2.08 -11.81
N MET A 94 -0.34 2.96 -11.63
CA MET A 94 -1.11 3.04 -10.39
C MET A 94 -1.91 1.77 -10.11
N VAL A 95 -2.58 1.23 -11.13
CA VAL A 95 -3.35 -0.02 -11.02
C VAL A 95 -2.46 -1.16 -10.56
N ASN A 96 -1.27 -1.28 -11.14
CA ASN A 96 -0.30 -2.28 -10.74
C ASN A 96 0.14 -2.10 -9.27
N ILE A 97 0.42 -0.88 -8.84
CA ILE A 97 0.79 -0.58 -7.46
C ILE A 97 -0.34 -0.94 -6.49
N LEU A 98 -1.58 -0.51 -6.76
CA LEU A 98 -2.77 -0.83 -5.96
C LEU A 98 -2.95 -2.35 -5.81
N ASN A 99 -2.89 -3.07 -6.93
CA ASN A 99 -3.04 -4.53 -6.93
C ASN A 99 -1.95 -5.22 -6.11
N ARG A 100 -0.71 -4.73 -6.13
CA ARG A 100 0.37 -5.30 -5.29
C ARG A 100 0.21 -4.96 -3.82
N LEU A 101 -0.23 -3.76 -3.46
CA LEU A 101 -0.57 -3.43 -2.08
C LEU A 101 -1.68 -4.35 -1.54
N ILE A 102 -2.75 -4.56 -2.32
CA ILE A 102 -3.85 -5.48 -1.98
C ILE A 102 -3.33 -6.92 -1.84
N GLU A 103 -2.47 -7.38 -2.75
CA GLU A 103 -1.88 -8.71 -2.67
C GLU A 103 -1.11 -8.90 -1.36
N VAL A 104 -0.26 -7.94 -0.98
CA VAL A 104 0.49 -8.01 0.28
C VAL A 104 -0.46 -8.02 1.47
N ARG A 105 -1.46 -7.14 1.49
CA ARG A 105 -2.47 -7.11 2.56
C ARG A 105 -3.18 -8.46 2.71
N ASN A 106 -3.66 -9.03 1.61
CA ASN A 106 -4.35 -10.33 1.63
C ASN A 106 -3.45 -11.47 2.10
N ARG A 107 -2.14 -11.40 1.84
CA ARG A 107 -1.16 -12.37 2.37
C ARG A 107 -0.99 -12.20 3.87
N LEU A 108 -0.88 -10.98 4.37
CA LEU A 108 -0.85 -10.72 5.81
C LEU A 108 -2.13 -11.17 6.51
N SER A 109 -3.32 -10.97 5.91
CA SER A 109 -4.57 -11.47 6.47
C SER A 109 -4.61 -13.00 6.57
N ARG A 110 -4.15 -13.73 5.54
CA ARG A 110 -4.08 -15.21 5.65
C ARG A 110 -3.08 -15.68 6.71
N ILE A 111 -1.97 -14.96 6.87
CA ILE A 111 -1.02 -15.23 7.94
C ILE A 111 -1.68 -14.97 9.31
N LEU A 112 -2.42 -13.87 9.45
CA LEU A 112 -3.20 -13.55 10.65
C LEU A 112 -4.17 -14.67 10.99
N ASP A 113 -5.00 -15.11 10.04
CA ASP A 113 -5.99 -16.18 10.24
C ASP A 113 -5.32 -17.50 10.70
N SER A 114 -4.11 -17.76 10.22
CA SER A 114 -3.33 -18.95 10.58
C SER A 114 -2.69 -18.86 11.97
N VAL A 115 -2.42 -17.64 12.44
CA VAL A 115 -1.66 -17.36 13.67
C VAL A 115 -2.57 -16.93 14.83
N GLU A 116 -3.80 -16.47 14.56
CA GLU A 116 -4.78 -15.98 15.55
C GLU A 116 -5.01 -16.97 16.70
N ARG A 117 -4.83 -18.26 16.47
CA ARG A 117 -5.02 -19.34 17.46
C ARG A 117 -3.76 -19.72 18.24
N SER A 118 -2.60 -19.14 17.92
CA SER A 118 -1.29 -19.69 18.31
C SER A 118 -0.35 -18.69 19.00
N SER A 119 -0.44 -17.38 18.74
CA SER A 119 0.44 -16.39 19.40
C SER A 119 -0.12 -14.97 19.34
N ASP A 120 -0.35 -14.38 20.53
CA ASP A 120 -0.81 -12.99 20.65
C ASP A 120 0.23 -11.98 20.16
N SER A 121 1.53 -12.22 20.40
CA SER A 121 2.60 -11.32 19.95
C SER A 121 2.71 -11.28 18.42
N ALA A 122 2.59 -12.45 17.78
CA ALA A 122 2.57 -12.55 16.32
C ALA A 122 1.33 -11.89 15.74
N ARG A 123 0.16 -12.16 16.32
CA ARG A 123 -1.12 -11.54 15.96
C ARG A 123 -1.06 -10.00 16.03
N ILE A 124 -0.56 -9.43 17.11
CA ILE A 124 -0.41 -7.97 17.27
C ILE A 124 0.49 -7.40 16.18
N THR A 125 1.66 -8.01 15.95
CA THR A 125 2.61 -7.55 14.91
C THR A 125 1.99 -7.57 13.51
N ILE A 126 1.19 -8.61 13.20
CA ILE A 126 0.52 -8.73 11.90
C ILE A 126 -0.59 -7.68 11.77
N LEU A 127 -1.39 -7.46 12.82
CA LEU A 127 -2.45 -6.44 12.84
C LEU A 127 -1.87 -5.03 12.65
N GLU A 128 -0.78 -4.68 13.33
CA GLU A 128 -0.06 -3.42 13.11
C GLU A 128 0.40 -3.27 11.66
N GLY A 129 0.86 -4.37 11.05
CA GLY A 129 1.25 -4.40 9.65
C GLY A 129 0.10 -4.18 8.67
N ILE A 130 -1.06 -4.79 8.93
CA ILE A 130 -2.28 -4.61 8.14
C ILE A 130 -2.79 -3.17 8.29
N ALA A 131 -2.84 -2.64 9.51
CA ALA A 131 -3.24 -1.26 9.77
C ALA A 131 -2.36 -0.24 9.03
N TRP A 132 -1.04 -0.46 9.01
CA TRP A 132 -0.10 0.34 8.22
C TRP A 132 -0.41 0.27 6.71
N LEU A 133 -0.61 -0.95 6.18
CA LEU A 133 -0.96 -1.16 4.77
C LEU A 133 -2.28 -0.50 4.38
N ASP A 134 -3.29 -0.58 5.24
CA ASP A 134 -4.60 0.03 5.00
C ASP A 134 -4.47 1.55 4.89
N SER A 135 -3.63 2.19 5.72
CA SER A 135 -3.29 3.60 5.59
C SER A 135 -2.57 3.93 4.27
N VAL A 136 -1.62 3.09 3.84
CA VAL A 136 -0.91 3.27 2.56
C VAL A 136 -1.88 3.09 1.37
N LEU A 137 -2.74 2.07 1.40
CA LEU A 137 -3.75 1.80 0.38
C LEU A 137 -4.69 2.99 0.20
N LEU A 138 -5.16 3.56 1.31
CA LEU A 138 -6.05 4.71 1.28
C LEU A 138 -5.36 5.94 0.69
N ARG A 139 -4.16 6.28 1.18
CA ARG A 139 -3.38 7.42 0.66
C ARG A 139 -3.10 7.25 -0.83
N PHE A 140 -2.73 6.03 -1.28
CA PHE A 140 -2.42 5.77 -2.68
C PHE A 140 -3.66 5.86 -3.55
N SER A 141 -4.80 5.33 -3.08
CA SER A 141 -6.08 5.43 -3.77
C SER A 141 -6.46 6.89 -4.03
N LEU A 142 -6.26 7.76 -3.05
CA LEU A 142 -6.60 9.18 -3.17
C LEU A 142 -5.64 9.92 -4.11
N ILE A 143 -4.33 9.64 -4.03
CA ILE A 143 -3.35 10.16 -4.99
C ILE A 143 -3.69 9.71 -6.41
N ALA A 144 -4.04 8.43 -6.57
CA ALA A 144 -4.40 7.86 -7.85
C ALA A 144 -5.67 8.50 -8.43
N LEU A 145 -6.70 8.75 -7.61
CA LEU A 145 -7.90 9.51 -8.00
C LEU A 145 -7.54 10.95 -8.44
N ALA A 146 -6.62 11.61 -7.74
CA ALA A 146 -6.18 12.96 -8.09
C ALA A 146 -5.44 13.04 -9.43
N PHE A 147 -4.73 11.97 -9.84
CA PHE A 147 -4.14 11.90 -11.18
C PHE A 147 -5.14 11.45 -12.24
N ALA A 148 -6.05 10.53 -11.89
CA ALA A 148 -7.11 10.06 -12.79
C ALA A 148 -8.03 11.19 -13.27
N SER A 149 -8.31 12.19 -12.42
CA SER A 149 -9.08 13.38 -12.82
C SER A 149 -8.41 14.23 -13.89
N LYS A 150 -7.09 14.08 -14.10
CA LYS A 150 -6.31 14.79 -15.12
C LYS A 150 -6.18 14.00 -16.44
N VAL A 151 -6.73 12.79 -16.52
CA VAL A 151 -6.69 11.99 -17.76
C VAL A 151 -7.76 12.50 -18.72
N LYS A 152 -7.33 13.05 -19.86
CA LYS A 152 -8.24 13.65 -20.87
C LYS A 152 -9.14 12.64 -21.55
N LYS A 153 -8.66 11.42 -21.77
CA LYS A 153 -9.38 10.37 -22.48
C LYS A 153 -9.05 9.02 -21.87
N TRP A 154 -10.09 8.27 -21.55
CA TRP A 154 -10.01 6.92 -21.03
C TRP A 154 -10.40 5.92 -22.12
N SER A 155 -9.64 4.83 -22.24
CA SER A 155 -10.18 3.63 -22.86
C SER A 155 -11.14 2.93 -21.88
N ARG A 156 -12.06 2.13 -22.42
CA ARG A 156 -12.99 1.34 -21.59
C ARG A 156 -12.23 0.35 -20.69
N GLU A 157 -11.12 -0.19 -21.20
CA GLU A 157 -10.28 -1.16 -20.49
C GLU A 157 -9.58 -0.52 -19.30
N SER A 158 -8.88 0.61 -19.50
CA SER A 158 -8.19 1.29 -18.40
C SER A 158 -9.14 1.85 -17.36
N ALA A 159 -10.29 2.39 -17.77
CA ALA A 159 -11.30 2.88 -16.85
C ALA A 159 -11.81 1.74 -15.96
N GLY A 160 -12.12 0.58 -16.54
CA GLY A 160 -12.58 -0.60 -15.81
C GLY A 160 -11.51 -1.16 -14.86
N ALA A 161 -10.27 -1.27 -15.33
CA ALA A 161 -9.14 -1.73 -14.52
C ALA A 161 -8.88 -0.77 -13.34
N PHE A 162 -8.90 0.54 -13.59
CA PHE A 162 -8.72 1.57 -12.58
C PHE A 162 -9.83 1.56 -11.53
N SER A 163 -11.11 1.56 -11.95
CA SER A 163 -12.24 1.53 -11.03
C SER A 163 -12.21 0.29 -10.13
N SER A 164 -11.86 -0.87 -10.70
CA SER A 164 -11.76 -2.12 -9.96
C SER A 164 -10.65 -2.07 -8.90
N ALA A 165 -9.46 -1.60 -9.28
CA ALA A 165 -8.32 -1.49 -8.38
C ALA A 165 -8.57 -0.50 -7.23
N ILE A 166 -9.14 0.68 -7.53
CA ILE A 166 -9.48 1.70 -6.53
C ILE A 166 -10.56 1.19 -5.57
N ALA A 167 -11.66 0.64 -6.10
CA ALA A 167 -12.72 0.09 -5.26
C ALA A 167 -12.17 -0.99 -4.32
N SER A 168 -11.39 -1.92 -4.86
CA SER A 168 -10.78 -3.00 -4.07
C SER A 168 -9.86 -2.45 -2.98
N ALA A 169 -9.04 -1.44 -3.29
CA ALA A 169 -8.12 -0.83 -2.32
C ALA A 169 -8.85 -0.07 -1.21
N ILE A 170 -9.86 0.73 -1.56
CA ILE A 170 -10.66 1.48 -0.58
C ILE A 170 -11.42 0.49 0.32
N PHE A 171 -12.13 -0.48 -0.25
CA PHE A 171 -12.83 -1.46 0.57
C PHE A 171 -11.88 -2.28 1.43
N ALA A 172 -10.75 -2.73 0.89
CA ALA A 172 -9.73 -3.43 1.67
C ALA A 172 -9.26 -2.61 2.88
N SER A 173 -9.04 -1.29 2.70
CA SER A 173 -8.63 -0.40 3.79
C SER A 173 -9.69 -0.20 4.87
N LEU A 174 -10.97 -0.50 4.59
CA LEU A 174 -12.11 -0.32 5.49
C LEU A 174 -12.62 -1.63 6.12
N LEU A 175 -12.01 -2.78 5.78
CA LEU A 175 -12.44 -4.08 6.28
C LEU A 175 -12.11 -4.30 7.76
N ASP A 176 -11.10 -3.62 8.31
CA ASP A 176 -10.74 -3.77 9.73
C ASP A 176 -11.55 -2.80 10.61
N LEU A 177 -12.66 -3.32 11.15
CA LEU A 177 -13.59 -2.58 12.03
C LEU A 177 -12.90 -1.93 13.24
N SER A 178 -11.80 -2.51 13.74
CA SER A 178 -11.07 -1.99 14.89
C SER A 178 -10.27 -0.71 14.57
N ASN A 179 -9.90 -0.53 13.30
CA ASN A 179 -9.08 0.57 12.82
C ASN A 179 -9.87 1.59 11.97
N ASN A 180 -11.16 1.33 11.71
CA ASN A 180 -12.00 2.16 10.85
C ASN A 180 -12.08 3.63 11.28
N ALA A 181 -12.05 3.93 12.58
CA ALA A 181 -12.05 5.31 13.04
C ALA A 181 -10.80 6.10 12.56
N SER A 182 -9.63 5.47 12.59
CA SER A 182 -8.38 6.09 12.14
C SER A 182 -8.33 6.20 10.61
N THR A 183 -8.80 5.16 9.91
CA THR A 183 -8.90 5.15 8.43
C THR A 183 -9.89 6.20 7.93
N ILE A 184 -11.07 6.31 8.56
CA ILE A 184 -12.08 7.32 8.22
C ILE A 184 -11.56 8.73 8.52
N GLU A 185 -10.86 8.93 9.63
CA GLU A 185 -10.24 10.21 9.96
C GLU A 185 -9.15 10.58 8.94
N LEU A 186 -8.32 9.63 8.52
CA LEU A 186 -7.34 9.84 7.46
C LEU A 186 -8.02 10.19 6.12
N LEU A 187 -9.10 9.48 5.76
CA LEU A 187 -9.89 9.79 4.57
C LEU A 187 -10.44 11.22 4.63
N ARG A 188 -11.03 11.59 5.77
CA ARG A 188 -11.57 12.93 6.02
C ARG A 188 -10.50 13.99 5.84
N LYS A 189 -9.33 13.83 6.48
CA LYS A 189 -8.18 14.75 6.35
C LYS A 189 -7.70 14.88 4.91
N CYS A 190 -7.60 13.76 4.19
CA CYS A 190 -7.17 13.78 2.80
C CYS A 190 -8.23 14.37 1.84
N MET A 191 -9.51 14.43 2.22
CA MET A 191 -10.61 14.97 1.39
C MET A 191 -10.97 16.44 1.68
N GLN A 192 -10.82 16.91 2.92
CA GLN A 192 -11.34 18.21 3.37
C GLN A 192 -10.66 19.47 2.78
N SER A 193 -9.68 19.31 1.91
CA SER A 193 -8.90 20.43 1.34
C SER A 193 -8.92 20.48 -0.18
N GLN A 194 -9.88 19.79 -0.81
CA GLN A 194 -10.15 19.90 -2.25
C GLN A 194 -11.07 21.07 -2.59
#